data_AF-A0A0C4K658-F1
#
_entry.id   AF-A0A0C4K658-F1
#
_cell.length_a   1.000
_cell.length_b   1.000
_cell.length_c   1.000
_cell.angle_alpha   90.00
_cell.angle_beta   90.00
_cell.angle_gamma   90.00
#
_symmetry.space_group_name_H-M   'P 1'
#
loop_
_entity.id
_entity.type
_entity.pdbx_description
1 polymer ?
#
loop_
_entity_poly.entity_id
_entity_poly.type
_entity_poly.pdbx_seq_one_letter_code
_entity_poly.pdbx_strand_id
1 'polypeptide(L)'
;MKYDDFDIQPLLDNDRILTGYTKCFLDQGPCTPEAKDFKKVIPEALESSCGKCTPKQKQLIKTVIKAMMERHPDFWTELVDKYDKDKKYRENFNKFIESDDK
;
A
#
# COMPACT_ATOMS: atom_id res chain seq x y z
N MET A 1 -8.91 -14.14 -10.25
CA MET A 1 -9.26 -12.69 -10.31
C MET A 1 -8.04 -11.97 -10.87
N LYS A 2 -8.18 -10.82 -11.54
CA LYS A 2 -7.10 -10.19 -12.36
C LYS A 2 -5.85 -9.70 -11.59
N TYR A 3 -5.74 -10.00 -10.30
CA TYR A 3 -4.76 -9.43 -9.37
C TYR A 3 -4.13 -10.47 -8.45
N ASP A 4 -4.31 -11.78 -8.73
CA ASP A 4 -3.78 -12.86 -7.88
C ASP A 4 -2.25 -13.06 -8.05
N ASP A 5 -1.66 -12.49 -9.10
CA ASP A 5 -0.24 -12.65 -9.48
C ASP A 5 0.53 -11.32 -9.46
N PHE A 6 0.17 -10.38 -8.57
CA PHE A 6 0.97 -9.16 -8.42
C PHE A 6 2.28 -9.50 -7.69
N ASP A 7 3.38 -9.44 -8.44
CA ASP A 7 4.70 -9.66 -7.88
C ASP A 7 5.21 -8.40 -7.17
N ILE A 8 5.26 -8.46 -5.83
CA ILE A 8 5.83 -7.39 -5.01
C ILE A 8 7.34 -7.52 -4.85
N GLN A 9 7.96 -8.63 -5.25
CA GLN A 9 9.40 -8.85 -5.06
C GLN A 9 10.22 -7.69 -5.65
N PRO A 10 9.93 -7.18 -6.86
CA PRO A 10 10.66 -6.04 -7.41
C PRO A 10 10.53 -4.75 -6.57
N LEU A 11 9.41 -4.55 -5.86
CA LEU A 11 9.25 -3.42 -4.93
C LEU A 11 10.12 -3.60 -3.68
N LEU A 12 10.24 -4.83 -3.19
CA LEU A 12 11.03 -5.15 -2.01
C LEU A 12 12.54 -5.17 -2.31
N ASP A 13 12.92 -5.56 -3.52
CA ASP A 13 14.32 -5.68 -3.92
C ASP A 13 14.90 -4.38 -4.50
N ASN A 14 14.05 -3.50 -5.05
CA ASN A 14 14.50 -2.30 -5.73
C ASN A 14 13.82 -1.03 -5.21
N ASP A 15 14.59 -0.26 -4.46
CA ASP A 15 14.16 1.00 -3.87
C ASP A 15 13.66 2.04 -4.90
N ARG A 16 14.23 2.01 -6.11
CA ARG A 16 13.80 2.87 -7.22
C ARG A 16 12.41 2.49 -7.71
N ILE A 17 12.09 1.19 -7.73
CA ILE A 17 10.75 0.70 -8.09
C ILE A 17 9.77 1.10 -6.99
N LEU A 18 10.09 0.85 -5.73
CA LEU A 18 9.26 1.27 -4.58
C LEU A 18 8.96 2.77 -4.63
N THR A 19 9.98 3.60 -4.81
CA THR A 19 9.84 5.05 -4.96
C THR A 19 8.94 5.44 -6.14
N GLY A 20 9.04 4.74 -7.28
CA GLY A 20 8.17 4.97 -8.43
C GLY A 20 6.70 4.69 -8.12
N TYR A 21 6.42 3.58 -7.45
CA TYR A 21 5.08 3.23 -6.99
C TYR A 21 4.54 4.25 -5.98
N THR A 22 5.36 4.64 -5.00
CA THR A 22 4.96 5.63 -4.01
C THR A 22 4.64 6.98 -4.65
N LYS A 23 5.49 7.47 -5.56
CA LYS A 23 5.22 8.71 -6.31
C LYS A 23 3.93 8.61 -7.11
N CYS A 24 3.65 7.46 -7.73
CA CYS A 24 2.37 7.20 -8.38
C CYS A 24 1.19 7.30 -7.39
N PHE A 25 1.30 6.68 -6.22
CA PHE A 25 0.27 6.74 -5.19
C PHE A 25 0.05 8.16 -4.66
N LEU A 26 1.10 8.98 -4.66
CA LEU A 26 1.04 10.39 -4.26
C LEU A 26 0.55 11.35 -5.37
N ASP A 27 0.32 10.88 -6.60
CA ASP A 27 0.12 11.72 -7.80
C ASP A 27 1.33 12.62 -8.13
N GLN A 28 2.53 12.21 -7.74
CA GLN A 28 3.79 12.94 -7.98
C GLN A 28 4.62 12.35 -9.13
N GLY A 29 4.10 11.34 -9.84
CA GLY A 29 4.82 10.68 -10.93
C GLY A 29 3.96 9.76 -11.78
N PRO A 30 4.54 9.20 -12.85
CA PRO A 30 3.84 8.26 -13.72
C PRO A 30 3.49 6.98 -12.96
N CYS A 31 2.26 6.51 -13.16
CA CYS A 31 1.79 5.21 -12.67
C CYS A 31 1.92 4.15 -13.76
N THR A 32 2.50 3.00 -13.43
CA THR A 32 2.31 1.81 -14.26
C THR A 32 0.84 1.36 -14.18
N PRO A 33 0.33 0.59 -15.16
CA PRO A 33 -1.02 0.04 -15.10
C PRO A 33 -1.31 -0.69 -13.78
N GLU A 34 -0.35 -1.45 -13.29
CA GLU A 34 -0.43 -2.23 -12.05
C GLU A 34 -0.53 -1.30 -10.84
N ALA A 35 0.35 -0.30 -10.74
CA ALA A 35 0.31 0.69 -9.68
C ALA A 35 -1.02 1.47 -9.70
N LYS A 36 -1.57 1.75 -10.88
CA LYS A 36 -2.85 2.46 -11.03
C LYS A 36 -4.03 1.64 -10.51
N ASP A 37 -4.02 0.32 -10.71
CA ASP A 37 -5.07 -0.55 -10.19
C ASP A 37 -4.95 -0.71 -8.68
N PHE A 38 -3.73 -0.84 -8.16
CA PHE A 38 -3.50 -0.86 -6.71
C PHE A 38 -3.93 0.45 -6.05
N LYS A 39 -3.58 1.59 -6.66
CA LYS A 39 -3.99 2.91 -6.19
C LYS A 39 -5.50 3.04 -5.97
N LYS A 40 -6.31 2.42 -6.82
CA LYS A 40 -7.79 2.46 -6.70
C LYS A 40 -8.30 1.67 -5.49
N VAL A 41 -7.58 0.65 -5.05
CA VAL A 41 -7.98 -0.16 -3.90
C VAL A 41 -7.46 0.39 -2.58
N ILE A 42 -6.46 1.28 -2.56
CA ILE A 42 -5.91 1.88 -1.33
C ILE A 42 -6.99 2.52 -0.44
N PRO A 43 -7.88 3.41 -0.94
CA PRO A 43 -8.91 4.03 -0.09
C PRO A 43 -9.86 3.00 0.52
N GLU A 44 -10.26 2.00 -0.27
CA GLU A 44 -11.14 0.93 0.18
C GLU A 44 -10.45 0.02 1.19
N ALA A 45 -9.15 -0.25 1.00
CA ALA A 45 -8.34 -1.01 1.93
C ALA A 45 -8.15 -0.27 3.27
N LEU A 46 -8.00 1.06 3.24
CA LEU A 46 -7.93 1.91 4.43
C LEU A 46 -9.27 1.94 5.17
N GLU A 47 -10.37 2.14 4.45
CA GLU A 47 -11.71 2.25 5.03
C GLU A 47 -12.22 0.93 5.61
N SER A 48 -12.04 -0.17 4.87
CA SER A 48 -12.60 -1.49 5.20
C SER A 48 -11.58 -2.48 5.79
N SER A 49 -10.34 -2.04 6.04
CA SER A 49 -9.23 -2.96 6.39
C SER A 49 -9.07 -4.09 5.35
N CYS A 50 -9.14 -3.73 4.07
CA CYS A 50 -9.03 -4.65 2.94
C CYS A 50 -10.14 -5.73 2.92
N GLY A 51 -11.39 -5.34 3.17
CA GLY A 51 -12.54 -6.27 3.28
C GLY A 51 -12.79 -7.10 2.03
N LYS A 52 -12.43 -6.59 0.84
CA LYS A 52 -12.55 -7.29 -0.46
C LYS A 52 -11.25 -7.89 -0.97
N CYS A 53 -10.16 -7.73 -0.25
CA CYS A 53 -8.85 -8.24 -0.66
C CYS A 53 -8.74 -9.74 -0.38
N THR A 54 -8.10 -10.46 -1.29
CA THR A 54 -7.76 -11.87 -1.05
C THR A 54 -6.72 -11.99 0.09
N PRO A 55 -6.61 -13.13 0.77
CA PRO A 55 -5.60 -13.33 1.81
C PRO A 55 -4.18 -13.04 1.32
N LYS A 56 -3.87 -13.42 0.07
CA LYS A 56 -2.60 -13.08 -0.59
C LYS A 56 -2.42 -11.57 -0.69
N GLN A 57 -3.41 -10.84 -1.21
CA GLN A 57 -3.34 -9.39 -1.32
C GLN A 57 -3.11 -8.72 0.03
N LYS A 58 -3.81 -9.16 1.08
CA LYS A 58 -3.60 -8.64 2.44
C LYS A 58 -2.14 -8.77 2.88
N GLN A 59 -1.56 -9.95 2.73
CA GLN A 59 -0.16 -10.21 3.07
C GLN A 59 0.83 -9.37 2.23
N LEU A 60 0.56 -9.25 0.92
CA LEU A 60 1.38 -8.44 0.02
C LEU A 60 1.37 -6.96 0.43
N ILE A 61 0.18 -6.40 0.71
CA ILE A 61 0.00 -5.01 1.15
C ILE A 61 0.76 -4.77 2.46
N LYS A 62 0.60 -5.65 3.45
CA LYS A 62 1.31 -5.56 4.73
C LYS A 62 2.82 -5.52 4.52
N THR A 63 3.33 -6.40 3.68
CA THR A 63 4.77 -6.51 3.40
C THR A 63 5.33 -5.24 2.74
N VAL A 64 4.67 -4.76 1.68
CA VAL A 64 5.09 -3.53 0.97
C VAL A 64 5.06 -2.32 1.89
N ILE A 65 4.02 -2.20 2.72
CA ILE A 65 3.88 -1.04 3.61
C ILE A 65 4.90 -1.10 4.75
N LYS A 66 5.15 -2.26 5.35
CA LYS A 66 6.24 -2.42 6.32
C LYS A 66 7.59 -2.01 5.71
N ALA A 67 7.91 -2.51 4.52
CA ALA A 67 9.14 -2.15 3.81
C ALA A 67 9.21 -0.65 3.50
N MET A 68 8.08 -0.02 3.12
CA MET A 68 8.01 1.41 2.86
C MET A 68 8.14 2.24 4.15
N MET A 69 7.53 1.82 5.26
CA MET A 69 7.67 2.51 6.55
C MET A 69 9.11 2.45 7.07
N GLU A 70 9.79 1.32 6.88
CA GLU A 70 11.19 1.14 7.29
C GLU A 70 12.17 1.93 6.41
N ARG A 71 11.96 1.92 5.09
CA ARG A 71 12.89 2.55 4.13
C ARG A 71 12.57 4.01 3.82
N HIS A 72 11.29 4.38 3.83
CA HIS A 72 10.78 5.69 3.42
C HIS A 72 9.62 6.18 4.32
N PRO A 73 9.88 6.48 5.60
CA PRO A 73 8.84 6.92 6.54
C PRO A 73 8.17 8.24 6.13
N ASP A 74 8.89 9.12 5.43
CA ASP A 74 8.36 10.39 4.93
C ASP A 74 7.26 10.16 3.89
N PHE A 75 7.54 9.27 2.93
CA PHE A 75 6.56 8.89 1.91
C PHE A 75 5.33 8.20 2.51
N TRP A 76 5.51 7.36 3.54
CA TRP A 76 4.39 6.78 4.26
C TRP A 76 3.50 7.86 4.87
N THR A 77 4.11 8.86 5.50
CA THR A 77 3.37 9.98 6.10
C THR A 77 2.59 10.76 5.06
N GLU A 78 3.20 11.10 3.92
CA GLU A 78 2.50 11.78 2.82
C GLU A 78 1.32 10.96 2.27
N LEU A 79 1.49 9.64 2.19
CA LEU A 79 0.48 8.74 1.63
C LEU A 79 -0.71 8.65 2.59
N VAL A 80 -0.45 8.50 3.89
CA VAL A 80 -1.50 8.55 4.92
C VAL A 80 -2.21 9.91 4.89
N ASP A 81 -1.47 11.03 4.83
CA ASP A 81 -2.10 12.36 4.79
C ASP A 81 -2.91 12.59 3.51
N LYS A 82 -2.55 11.93 2.40
CA LYS A 82 -3.30 12.00 1.15
C LYS A 82 -4.62 11.23 1.21
N TYR A 83 -4.62 10.01 1.74
CA TYR A 83 -5.77 9.10 1.72
C TYR A 83 -6.61 9.14 3.00
N ASP A 84 -6.05 9.62 4.10
CA ASP A 84 -6.68 9.71 5.42
C ASP A 84 -6.40 11.07 6.08
N LYS A 85 -6.84 12.15 5.43
CA LYS A 85 -6.69 13.53 5.91
C LYS A 85 -7.24 13.74 7.33
N ASP A 86 -8.31 13.02 7.67
CA ASP A 86 -8.96 13.11 8.99
C ASP A 86 -8.32 12.20 10.04
N LYS A 87 -7.28 11.42 9.67
CA LYS A 87 -6.61 10.42 10.53
C LYS A 87 -7.58 9.38 11.13
N LYS A 88 -8.70 9.11 10.44
CA LYS A 88 -9.77 8.21 10.88
C LYS A 88 -9.42 6.75 10.66
N TYR A 89 -8.64 6.46 9.64
CA TYR A 89 -8.34 5.09 9.21
C TYR A 89 -6.94 4.65 9.63
N ARG A 90 -6.04 5.58 9.96
CA ARG A 90 -4.65 5.31 10.35
C ARG A 90 -4.54 4.30 11.48
N GLU A 91 -5.38 4.40 12.52
CA GLU A 91 -5.36 3.43 13.62
C GLU A 91 -5.80 2.04 13.17
N ASN A 92 -6.91 1.94 12.42
CA ASN A 92 -7.40 0.65 11.91
C ASN A 92 -6.41 0.03 10.93
N PHE A 93 -5.78 0.86 10.12
CA PHE A 93 -4.79 0.44 9.15
C PHE A 93 -3.51 -0.01 9.83
N ASN A 94 -3.00 0.72 10.83
CA ASN A 94 -1.88 0.26 11.65
C ASN A 94 -2.21 -1.08 12.31
N LYS A 95 -3.42 -1.24 12.88
CA LYS A 95 -3.89 -2.52 13.40
C LYS A 95 -3.90 -3.61 12.34
N PHE A 96 -4.29 -3.31 11.10
CA PHE A 96 -4.23 -4.25 9.98
C PHE A 96 -2.79 -4.64 9.65
N ILE A 97 -1.85 -3.69 9.62
CA ILE A 97 -0.42 -3.95 9.36
C ILE A 97 0.23 -4.75 10.49
N GLU A 98 -0.14 -4.46 11.73
CA GLU A 98 0.31 -5.15 12.94
C GLU A 98 -0.42 -6.47 13.17
N SER A 99 -1.59 -6.69 12.57
CA SER A 99 -2.29 -7.97 12.69
C SER A 99 -1.47 -9.03 11.94
N ASP A 100 -0.84 -9.91 12.70
CA ASP A 100 -0.44 -11.21 12.19
C ASP A 100 -1.75 -11.98 11.93
N ASP A 101 -2.10 -12.15 10.66
CA ASP A 101 -3.07 -13.18 10.27
C ASP A 101 -2.38 -14.53 10.53
N LYS A 102 -2.43 -14.97 11.80
CA LYS A 102 -2.03 -16.30 12.24
C LYS A 102 -2.97 -17.38 11.70
#